data_AF-A0A0L0F9C1-F1
#
_entry.id   AF-A0A0L0F9C1-F1
#
_cell.length_a   1.000
_cell.length_b   1.000
_cell.length_c   1.000
_cell.angle_alpha   90.00
_cell.angle_beta   90.00
_cell.angle_gamma   90.00
#
_symmetry.space_group_name_H-M   'P 1'
#
loop_
_entity.id
_entity.type
_entity.pdbx_description
1 polymer ?
#
loop_
_entity_poly.entity_id
_entity_poly.type
_entity_poly.pdbx_seq_one_letter_code
_entity_poly.pdbx_strand_id
1 'polypeptide(L)'
;MTEHRIATIDQLHKEKGFEAEINGREIVLWKVKNKVYCIDNKCWHASSPLHYGDIEEYDGRTCIVCPMHKYIIDLATGEDILVMERKGLAKIFNKKPLLDIG
;
A
#
# COMPACT_ATOMS: atom_id res chain seq x y z
N MET A 1 -10.25 -22.39 6.05
CA MET A 1 -9.02 -21.56 6.00
C MET A 1 -7.95 -22.43 5.36
N THR A 2 -7.40 -22.02 4.21
CA THR A 2 -6.31 -22.73 3.54
C THR A 2 -5.01 -21.98 3.78
N GLU A 3 -3.92 -22.72 3.88
CA GLU A 3 -2.58 -22.14 4.01
C GLU A 3 -1.87 -22.24 2.67
N HIS A 4 -1.17 -21.17 2.28
CA HIS A 4 -0.39 -21.11 1.05
C HIS A 4 1.04 -20.70 1.38
N ARG A 5 2.02 -21.48 0.90
CA ARG A 5 3.45 -21.14 1.03
C ARG A 5 3.81 -20.18 -0.12
N ILE A 6 4.18 -18.95 0.22
CA ILE A 6 4.38 -17.88 -0.77
C ILE A 6 5.86 -17.58 -1.01
N ALA A 7 6.61 -17.35 0.05
CA ALA A 7 8.02 -17.01 -0.01
C ALA A 7 8.75 -17.44 1.27
N THR A 8 10.06 -17.64 1.17
CA THR A 8 10.95 -17.65 2.33
C THR A 8 11.29 -16.22 2.73
N ILE A 9 11.70 -16.03 3.98
CA ILE A 9 12.13 -14.73 4.48
C ILE A 9 13.33 -14.17 3.69
N ASP A 10 14.18 -15.03 3.14
CA ASP A 10 15.36 -14.64 2.37
C ASP A 10 15.02 -14.16 0.95
N GLN A 11 13.86 -14.54 0.42
CA GLN A 11 13.34 -13.99 -0.83
C GLN A 11 12.78 -12.57 -0.67
N LEU A 12 12.49 -12.14 0.56
CA LEU A 12 12.00 -10.80 0.85
C LEU A 12 13.17 -9.83 1.00
N HIS A 13 13.57 -9.23 -0.12
CA HIS A 13 14.57 -8.16 -0.14
C HIS A 13 14.06 -6.93 0.63
N LYS A 14 14.94 -6.28 1.39
CA LYS A 14 14.60 -5.08 2.16
C LYS A 14 14.09 -3.99 1.21
N GLU A 15 12.96 -3.39 1.57
CA GLU A 15 12.34 -2.24 0.87
C GLU A 15 11.81 -2.50 -0.56
N LYS A 16 12.02 -3.69 -1.14
CA LYS A 16 11.41 -4.09 -2.41
C LYS A 16 10.25 -5.04 -2.17
N GLY A 17 9.11 -4.75 -2.81
CA GLY A 17 7.94 -5.63 -2.76
C GLY A 17 8.22 -6.97 -3.45
N PHE A 18 7.88 -8.07 -2.78
CA PHE A 18 7.82 -9.40 -3.38
C PHE A 18 6.39 -9.67 -3.85
N GLU A 19 6.19 -9.76 -5.16
CA GLU A 19 4.88 -10.02 -5.75
C GLU A 19 4.56 -11.51 -5.80
N ALA A 20 3.29 -11.85 -5.57
CA ALA A 20 2.78 -13.19 -5.75
C ALA A 20 1.30 -13.17 -6.14
N GLU A 21 0.81 -14.29 -6.66
CA GLU A 21 -0.61 -14.51 -6.90
C GLU A 21 -1.09 -15.71 -6.09
N ILE A 22 -2.22 -15.55 -5.38
CA ILE A 22 -2.88 -16.63 -4.64
C ILE A 22 -4.33 -16.70 -5.08
N ASN A 23 -4.75 -17.81 -5.68
CA ASN A 23 -6.14 -18.04 -6.09
C ASN A 23 -6.71 -16.87 -6.94
N GLY A 24 -5.92 -16.31 -7.86
CA GLY A 24 -6.31 -15.17 -8.69
C GLY A 24 -6.22 -13.78 -8.01
N ARG A 25 -5.72 -13.71 -6.78
CA ARG A 25 -5.50 -12.45 -6.05
C ARG A 25 -4.02 -12.08 -6.06
N GLU A 26 -3.71 -10.96 -6.71
CA GLU A 26 -2.36 -10.39 -6.71
C GLU A 26 -2.06 -9.72 -5.37
N ILE A 27 -1.01 -10.20 -4.70
CA ILE A 27 -0.55 -9.70 -3.41
C ILE A 27 0.90 -9.26 -3.50
N VAL A 28 1.32 -8.49 -2.51
CA VAL A 28 2.70 -8.05 -2.36
C VAL A 28 3.12 -8.12 -0.90
N LEU A 29 4.33 -8.64 -0.68
CA LEU A 29 4.93 -8.80 0.64
C LEU A 29 6.14 -7.87 0.79
N TRP A 30 6.29 -7.28 1.96
CA TRP A 30 7.51 -6.58 2.35
C TRP A 30 8.03 -7.09 3.68
N LYS A 31 9.35 -7.19 3.81
CA LYS A 31 10.03 -7.34 5.09
C LYS A 31 10.60 -5.99 5.50
N VAL A 32 9.96 -5.36 6.50
CA VAL A 32 10.39 -4.07 7.05
C VAL A 32 10.82 -4.30 8.49
N LYS A 33 12.10 -4.02 8.80
CA LYS A 33 12.73 -4.41 10.07
C LYS A 33 12.55 -5.92 10.29
N ASN A 34 11.90 -6.32 11.39
CA ASN A 34 11.64 -7.74 11.72
C ASN A 34 10.17 -8.16 11.50
N LYS A 35 9.40 -7.38 10.74
CA LYS A 35 7.98 -7.67 10.47
C LYS A 35 7.73 -7.85 8.98
N VAL A 36 6.88 -8.81 8.65
CA VAL A 36 6.38 -9.04 7.31
C VAL A 36 5.00 -8.42 7.20
N TYR A 37 4.79 -7.69 6.12
CA TYR A 37 3.51 -7.10 5.75
C TYR A 37 3.06 -7.70 4.44
N CYS A 38 1.75 -7.91 4.29
CA CYS A 38 1.13 -8.45 3.09
C CYS A 38 -0.18 -7.72 2.85
N ILE A 39 -0.33 -7.13 1.66
CA ILE A 39 -1.57 -6.50 1.21
C ILE A 39 -1.80 -6.85 -0.27
N ASP A 40 -2.93 -6.42 -0.83
CA ASP A 40 -3.17 -6.50 -2.27
C ASP A 40 -2.11 -5.70 -3.04
N ASN A 41 -1.65 -6.23 -4.18
CA ASN A 41 -0.76 -5.49 -5.07
C ASN A 41 -1.51 -4.38 -5.81
N LYS A 42 -2.85 -4.38 -5.82
CA LYS A 42 -3.66 -3.36 -6.49
C LYS A 42 -4.05 -2.29 -5.49
N CYS A 43 -3.61 -1.05 -5.75
CA CYS A 43 -4.09 0.11 -5.02
C CYS A 43 -5.61 0.23 -5.18
N TRP A 44 -6.34 0.27 -4.07
CA TRP A 44 -7.82 0.34 -4.07
C TRP A 44 -8.37 1.58 -4.80
N HIS A 45 -7.58 2.66 -4.94
CA HIS A 45 -8.02 3.87 -5.64
C HIS A 45 -8.16 3.66 -7.16
N ALA A 46 -7.15 3.07 -7.80
CA ALA A 46 -7.07 3.02 -9.27
C ALA A 46 -6.29 1.79 -9.80
N SER A 47 -6.21 0.72 -9.01
CA SER A 47 -5.53 -0.55 -9.33
C SER A 47 -4.05 -0.41 -9.71
N SER A 48 -3.38 0.69 -9.34
CA SER A 48 -1.94 0.82 -9.54
C SER A 48 -1.18 -0.29 -8.80
N PRO A 49 -0.18 -0.93 -9.43
CA PRO A 49 0.70 -1.88 -8.77
C PRO A 49 1.45 -1.23 -7.59
N LEU A 50 1.22 -1.73 -6.38
CA LEU A 50 1.77 -1.19 -5.14
C LEU A 50 3.20 -1.65 -4.87
N HIS A 51 3.65 -2.77 -5.45
CA HIS A 51 5.04 -3.21 -5.32
C HIS A 51 6.08 -2.22 -5.89
N TYR A 52 5.67 -1.29 -6.76
CA TYR A 52 6.49 -0.18 -7.26
C TYR A 52 6.48 1.05 -6.34
N GLY A 53 5.66 1.07 -5.29
CA GLY A 53 5.61 2.18 -4.35
C GLY A 53 6.74 2.12 -3.32
N ASP A 54 6.99 3.26 -2.69
CA ASP A 54 8.00 3.39 -1.65
C ASP A 54 7.39 3.11 -0.26
N ILE A 55 8.15 2.41 0.58
CA ILE A 55 7.81 2.23 1.99
C ILE A 55 8.30 3.42 2.79
N GLU A 56 7.38 4.06 3.50
CA GLU A 56 7.63 5.26 4.29
C GLU A 56 7.01 5.15 5.69
N GLU A 57 7.46 5.98 6.62
CA GLU A 57 6.93 6.05 7.98
C GLU A 57 6.10 7.33 8.17
N TYR A 58 4.85 7.17 8.60
CA TYR A 58 3.92 8.28 8.86
C TYR A 58 3.31 8.11 10.24
N ASP A 59 3.55 9.06 11.15
CA ASP A 59 3.04 9.00 12.54
C ASP A 59 3.33 7.64 13.22
N GLY A 60 4.55 7.13 13.03
CA GLY A 60 4.99 5.83 13.54
C GLY A 60 4.40 4.60 12.82
N ARG A 61 3.61 4.79 11.76
CA ARG A 61 3.02 3.72 10.95
C ARG A 61 3.86 3.45 9.72
N THR A 62 4.13 2.18 9.44
CA THR A 62 4.77 1.76 8.20
C THR A 62 3.73 1.75 7.08
N CYS A 63 3.92 2.59 6.07
CA CYS A 63 2.97 2.78 4.99
C CYS A 63 3.62 2.55 3.62
N ILE A 64 2.81 2.20 2.64
CA ILE A 64 3.18 2.20 1.22
C ILE A 64 2.61 3.46 0.56
N VAL A 65 3.43 4.18 -0.19
CA VAL A 65 2.98 5.30 -1.02
C VAL A 65 2.66 4.78 -2.41
N CYS A 66 1.40 4.88 -2.81
CA CYS A 66 0.96 4.50 -4.15
C CYS A 66 1.80 5.25 -5.21
N PRO A 67 2.48 4.55 -6.13
CA PRO A 67 3.44 5.18 -7.03
C PRO A 67 2.78 6.19 -7.97
N MET A 68 1.49 5.98 -8.31
CA MET A 68 0.75 6.81 -9.26
C MET A 68 0.14 8.06 -8.61
N HIS A 69 -0.71 7.88 -7.60
CA HIS A 69 -1.55 8.96 -7.06
C HIS A 69 -1.17 9.40 -5.64
N LYS A 70 -0.10 8.81 -5.09
CA LYS A 70 0.46 9.16 -3.78
C LYS A 70 -0.51 9.00 -2.61
N TYR A 71 -1.52 8.14 -2.77
CA TYR A 71 -2.28 7.64 -1.63
C TYR A 71 -1.34 6.89 -0.70
N ILE A 72 -1.44 7.16 0.59
CA ILE A 72 -0.61 6.54 1.60
C ILE A 72 -1.47 5.53 2.34
N ILE A 73 -1.01 4.28 2.35
CA ILE A 73 -1.78 3.13 2.83
C ILE A 73 -1.00 2.50 3.97
N ASP A 74 -1.63 2.38 5.14
CA ASP A 74 -1.04 1.71 6.30
C ASP A 74 -0.87 0.22 6.00
N LEU A 75 0.36 -0.31 6.07
CA LEU A 75 0.61 -1.72 5.77
C LEU A 75 0.04 -2.68 6.82
N ALA A 76 -0.26 -2.19 8.04
CA ALA A 76 -0.82 -3.01 9.10
C ALA A 76 -2.33 -3.19 8.94
N THR A 77 -3.05 -2.18 8.46
CA THR A 77 -4.53 -2.20 8.35
C THR A 77 -5.04 -2.25 6.92
N GLY A 78 -4.24 -1.83 5.93
CA GLY A 78 -4.65 -1.65 4.55
C GLY A 78 -5.49 -0.39 4.31
N GLU A 79 -5.69 0.43 5.35
CA GLU A 79 -6.52 1.64 5.29
C GLU A 79 -5.70 2.85 4.84
N ASP A 80 -6.41 3.87 4.37
CA ASP A 80 -5.78 5.15 4.09
C ASP A 80 -5.43 5.86 5.39
N ILE A 81 -4.23 6.41 5.45
CA ILE A 81 -3.91 7.36 6.50
C ILE A 81 -4.49 8.72 6.09
N LEU A 82 -5.79 8.93 6.26
CA LEU A 82 -6.37 10.27 6.18
C LEU A 82 -5.84 11.11 7.34
N VAL A 83 -4.61 11.60 7.20
CA VAL A 83 -4.04 12.50 8.18
C VAL A 83 -4.74 13.84 8.01
N MET A 84 -5.38 14.31 9.08
CA MET A 84 -5.87 15.66 9.28
C MET A 84 -4.77 16.75 9.22
N GLU A 85 -3.62 16.44 8.60
CA GLU A 85 -2.49 17.32 8.37
C GLU A 85 -2.18 17.48 6.87
N ARG A 86 -3.21 17.65 6.03
CA ARG A 86 -3.04 18.33 4.72
C ARG A 86 -2.71 19.82 4.86
N LYS A 87 -1.92 20.23 5.86
CA LYS A 87 -1.36 21.59 5.96
C LYS A 87 -0.21 21.75 4.96
N GLY A 88 -0.53 21.68 3.67
CA GLY A 88 0.44 21.95 2.61
C GLY A 88 0.01 21.51 1.21
N LEU A 89 -0.71 20.40 1.08
CA LEU A 89 -1.06 19.81 -0.23
C LEU A 89 -2.48 20.12 -0.73
N ALA A 90 -3.32 20.76 0.09
CA ALA A 90 -4.67 21.17 -0.30
C ALA A 90 -4.71 22.23 -1.42
N LYS A 91 -3.56 22.75 -1.88
CA LYS A 91 -3.49 23.72 -2.99
C LYS A 91 -3.22 23.09 -4.36
N ILE A 92 -2.77 21.83 -4.45
CA ILE A 92 -2.36 21.22 -5.73
C ILE A 92 -3.46 20.31 -6.30
N PHE A 93 -4.25 19.66 -5.46
CA PHE A 93 -5.35 18.81 -5.90
C PHE A 93 -6.67 19.51 -5.65
N ASN A 94 -7.19 20.13 -6.70
CA ASN A 94 -8.59 20.53 -6.84
C ASN A 94 -9.45 19.29 -6.52
N LYS A 95 -9.88 19.15 -5.26
CA LYS A 95 -10.89 18.17 -4.85
C LYS A 95 -12.18 18.55 -5.57
N LYS A 96 -12.42 17.99 -6.76
CA LYS A 96 -13.80 17.75 -7.16
C LYS A 96 -14.23 16.49 -6.42
N PRO A 97 -15.18 16.57 -5.47
CA PRO A 97 -15.70 15.38 -4.81
C PRO A 97 -16.33 14.48 -5.86
N LEU A 98 -15.87 13.22 -5.92
CA LEU A 98 -16.61 12.13 -6.55
C LEU A 98 -17.78 11.79 -5.64
N LEU A 99 -18.86 12.55 -5.75
CA LEU A 99 -20.19 12.27 -5.21
C LEU A 99 -21.16 13.20 -5.95
N ASP A 100 -21.68 12.70 -7.07
CA ASP A 100 -23.03 12.93 -7.60
C ASP A 100 -23.09 12.35 -9.02
N ILE A 101 -23.35 11.04 -9.11
CA ILE A 101 -24.08 10.44 -10.23
C ILE A 101 -25.44 10.01 -9.69
N GLY A 102 -26.28 11.00 -9.45
CA GLY A 102 -27.73 10.90 -9.44
C GLY A 102 -28.27 11.60 -10.68
#